data_AF-A0A3D0YC08-F1
#
_entry.id   AF-A0A3D0YC08-F1
#
_cell.length_a   1.000
_cell.length_b   1.000
_cell.length_c   1.000
_cell.angle_alpha   90.00
_cell.angle_beta   90.00
_cell.angle_gamma   90.00
#
_symmetry.space_group_name_H-M   'P 1'
#
loop_
_entity.id
_entity.type
_entity.pdbx_description
1 polymer ?
#
loop_
_entity_poly.entity_id
_entity_poly.type
_entity_poly.pdbx_seq_one_letter_code
_entity_poly.pdbx_strand_id
1 'polypeptide(L)'
;MLERVINVGIASLISASSGLYVSQKGLQVTGQNISNVNTTGYTRQQVTIQEKRCINVGTSSMQIGTGADVDEIRQIRDQFLDTSYRTEFGRYNFYEQQYNAITEIENIFASDSEEGFGSTLSNYWSSLNELSKNPEGLETRATLVQNAVLLVSEANKISEQLYDYQTNLNTKIKETINNINGIAKEIYNLNGKISLNEMSGDHANDYRDQRNKLVDELSGLIQISYKEKSDGKLEILAEGYPLVSSSSISKMEYAQVSSMSPLIKAVWQESKRDVINTDKVIDSISGNDSGQLKSLMYLRGEEEANWTTPEADMKNFTIPKIQKQFDTLVHNIVTMINDIIAPQSGVGGPTGLDGSQNIEIFSRKNVERYDASGNYIPEDPLDPKTLYTSRNIKINPKIVTDYNKICLSSNGDYGDNSVVEQIISKWDEEVITLNDGELELNYNDYYSQFITQIGTKGNEAIQYAENQEVLVNQIENKRNEIAGVSIDEEMTNIMKYQHAYNASAKVVTMIDGMLDTIINRM
;
A
#
# COMPACT_ATOMS: atom_id res chain seq x y z
N MET A 1 1.09 53.15 58.79
CA MET A 1 0.74 53.80 57.51
C MET A 1 1.81 53.51 56.44
N LEU A 2 3.11 53.75 56.72
CA LEU A 2 4.24 53.35 55.85
C LEU A 2 4.21 51.87 55.43
N GLU A 3 4.00 50.95 56.38
CA GLU A 3 4.02 49.50 56.13
C GLU A 3 2.93 49.04 55.14
N ARG A 4 1.76 49.70 55.16
CA ARG A 4 0.68 49.45 54.19
C ARG A 4 1.01 49.99 52.78
N VAL A 5 1.67 51.15 52.70
CA VAL A 5 2.08 51.75 51.42
C VAL A 5 3.19 50.92 50.77
N ILE A 6 4.14 50.43 51.57
CA ILE A 6 5.21 49.55 51.12
C ILE A 6 4.64 48.21 50.61
N ASN A 7 3.73 47.59 51.37
CA ASN A 7 3.14 46.30 50.96
C ASN A 7 2.27 46.42 49.69
N VAL A 8 1.54 47.53 49.51
CA VAL A 8 0.76 47.78 48.28
C VAL A 8 1.68 48.10 47.09
N GLY A 9 2.77 48.85 47.30
CA GLY A 9 3.78 49.13 46.28
C GLY A 9 4.49 47.88 45.79
N ILE A 10 4.91 46.99 46.71
CA ILE A 10 5.53 45.70 46.37
C ILE A 10 4.58 44.79 45.60
N ALA A 11 3.30 44.70 46.00
CA ALA A 11 2.31 43.91 45.28
C ALA A 11 2.04 44.42 43.85
N SER A 12 2.05 45.75 43.68
CA SER A 12 1.87 46.40 42.39
C SER A 12 3.08 46.16 41.47
N LEU A 13 4.29 46.19 42.04
CA LEU A 13 5.53 45.87 41.34
C LEU A 13 5.61 44.39 40.94
N ILE A 14 5.17 43.48 41.81
CA ILE A 14 5.08 42.04 41.52
C ILE A 14 4.09 41.81 40.35
N SER A 15 2.93 42.46 40.38
CA SER A 15 1.93 42.35 39.31
C SER A 15 2.41 42.94 37.98
N ALA A 16 3.15 44.06 38.01
CA ALA A 16 3.74 44.65 36.81
C ALA A 16 4.88 43.79 36.26
N SER A 17 5.72 43.22 37.13
CA SER A 17 6.79 42.28 36.76
C SER A 17 6.23 41.00 36.15
N SER A 18 5.15 40.46 36.72
CA SER A 18 4.48 39.28 36.18
C SER A 18 3.83 39.57 34.81
N GLY A 19 3.22 40.74 34.65
CA GLY A 19 2.65 41.20 33.37
C GLY A 19 3.71 41.38 32.26
N LEU A 20 4.89 41.91 32.62
CA LEU A 20 6.07 41.96 31.72
C LEU A 20 6.49 40.56 31.27
N TYR A 21 6.64 39.63 32.22
CA TYR A 21 7.05 38.25 31.95
C TYR A 21 6.08 37.53 31.00
N VAL A 22 4.78 37.55 31.32
CA VAL A 22 3.74 36.92 30.48
C VAL A 22 3.70 37.54 29.09
N SER A 23 3.81 38.87 28.98
CA SER A 23 3.82 39.56 27.69
C SER A 23 5.07 39.22 26.87
N GLN A 24 6.24 39.12 27.50
CA GLN A 24 7.48 38.70 26.84
C GLN A 24 7.36 37.26 26.30
N LYS A 25 6.78 36.35 27.08
CA LYS A 25 6.52 34.98 26.64
C LYS A 25 5.51 34.91 25.49
N GLY A 26 4.45 35.71 25.57
CA GLY A 26 3.51 35.89 24.46
C GLY A 26 4.19 36.33 23.16
N LEU A 27 5.06 37.35 23.23
CA LEU A 27 5.84 37.81 22.08
C LEU A 27 6.78 36.72 21.54
N GLN A 28 7.43 35.98 22.42
CA GLN A 28 8.34 34.90 22.02
C GLN A 28 7.59 33.80 21.24
N VAL A 29 6.46 33.32 21.76
CA VAL A 29 5.67 32.24 21.13
C VAL A 29 5.06 32.71 19.82
N THR A 30 4.50 33.91 19.77
CA THR A 30 3.97 34.48 18.54
C THR A 30 5.08 34.69 17.48
N GLY A 31 6.27 35.13 17.90
CA GLY A 31 7.44 35.20 17.02
C GLY A 31 7.88 33.83 16.48
N GLN A 32 7.82 32.78 17.32
CA GLN A 32 8.08 31.40 16.90
C GLN A 32 7.02 30.91 15.91
N ASN A 33 5.74 31.17 16.15
CA ASN A 33 4.65 30.81 15.23
C ASN A 33 4.89 31.44 13.84
N ILE A 34 5.14 32.76 13.79
CA ILE A 34 5.39 33.47 12.53
C ILE A 34 6.63 32.93 11.82
N SER A 35 7.72 32.67 12.56
CA SER A 35 8.97 32.16 11.97
C SER A 35 8.79 30.78 11.35
N ASN A 36 7.87 29.98 11.88
CA ASN A 36 7.61 28.61 11.44
C ASN A 36 6.34 28.46 10.60
N VAL A 37 5.70 29.56 10.17
CA VAL A 37 4.45 29.52 9.39
C VAL A 37 4.53 28.64 8.14
N ASN A 38 5.69 28.59 7.50
CA ASN A 38 5.94 27.79 6.29
C ASN A 38 6.64 26.44 6.58
N THR A 39 6.76 26.05 7.84
CA THR A 39 7.40 24.77 8.21
C THR A 39 6.35 23.67 8.23
N THR A 40 6.49 22.68 7.34
CA THR A 40 5.57 21.55 7.25
C THR A 40 5.54 20.74 8.55
N GLY A 41 4.34 20.54 9.09
CA GLY A 41 4.11 19.80 10.35
C GLY A 41 4.29 20.63 11.62
N TYR A 42 4.57 21.94 11.50
CA TYR A 42 4.54 22.84 12.66
C TYR A 42 3.11 23.08 13.13
N THR A 43 2.89 22.96 14.44
CA THR A 43 1.60 23.26 15.05
C THR A 43 1.64 24.62 15.74
N ARG A 44 0.64 25.47 15.49
CA ARG A 44 0.48 26.74 16.21
C ARG A 44 0.49 26.52 17.73
N GLN A 45 1.30 27.31 18.42
CA GLN A 45 1.40 27.28 19.87
C GLN A 45 0.67 28.47 20.49
N GLN A 46 0.00 28.24 21.63
CA GLN A 46 -0.71 29.28 22.38
C GLN A 46 -0.22 29.31 23.82
N VAL A 47 0.03 30.53 24.31
CA VAL A 47 0.30 30.80 25.73
C VAL A 47 -1.04 30.87 26.49
N THR A 48 -1.25 29.95 27.43
CA THR A 48 -2.33 30.03 28.40
C THR A 48 -1.85 30.80 29.62
N ILE A 49 -2.64 31.77 30.07
CA ILE A 49 -2.31 32.64 31.19
C ILE A 49 -3.22 32.28 32.36
N GLN A 50 -2.65 32.11 33.55
CA GLN A 50 -3.40 31.90 34.79
C GLN A 50 -3.14 33.00 35.81
N GLU A 51 -4.05 33.13 36.77
CA GLU A 51 -3.85 34.02 37.90
C GLU A 51 -2.83 33.44 38.88
N LYS A 52 -1.91 34.28 39.34
CA LYS A 52 -0.91 33.89 40.33
C LYS A 52 -1.55 33.89 41.72
N ARG A 53 -1.21 32.89 42.56
CA ARG A 53 -1.85 32.72 43.88
C ARG A 53 -1.78 34.01 44.70
N CYS A 54 -2.92 34.41 45.27
CA CYS A 54 -3.00 35.59 46.11
C CYS A 54 -2.21 35.39 47.41
N ILE A 55 -1.63 36.49 47.92
CA ILE A 55 -0.97 36.50 49.23
C ILE A 55 -1.98 37.02 50.25
N ASN A 56 -2.19 36.25 51.32
CA ASN A 56 -2.96 36.71 52.47
C ASN A 56 -2.08 37.64 53.32
N VAL A 57 -2.57 38.84 53.61
CA VAL A 57 -1.84 39.81 54.44
C VAL A 57 -2.62 40.11 55.71
N GLY A 58 -2.07 39.68 56.86
CA GLY A 58 -2.63 39.91 58.20
C GLY A 58 -3.50 38.75 58.74
N THR A 59 -4.15 38.98 59.90
CA THR A 59 -5.05 38.02 60.58
C THR A 59 -6.50 38.05 60.10
N SER A 60 -6.85 38.99 59.22
CA SER A 60 -8.15 39.07 58.54
C SER A 60 -8.01 38.70 57.06
N SER A 61 -9.09 38.23 56.46
CA SER A 61 -9.32 37.75 55.09
C SER A 61 -8.99 38.71 53.93
N MET A 62 -7.88 39.46 54.01
CA MET A 62 -7.40 40.37 52.98
C MET A 62 -6.43 39.65 52.05
N GLN A 63 -6.89 39.41 50.82
CA GLN A 63 -6.13 38.80 49.74
C GLN A 63 -5.58 39.88 48.81
N ILE A 64 -4.29 39.83 48.51
CA ILE A 64 -3.65 40.67 47.50
C ILE A 64 -3.31 39.78 46.30
N GLY A 65 -3.82 40.14 45.12
CA GLY A 65 -3.47 39.47 43.87
C GLY A 65 -2.00 39.71 43.52
N THR A 66 -1.30 38.67 43.05
CA THR A 66 0.13 38.72 42.68
C THR A 66 0.35 38.78 41.16
N GLY A 67 -0.72 39.13 40.42
CA GLY A 67 -0.71 39.27 38.98
C GLY A 67 -0.98 37.97 38.23
N ALA A 68 -0.38 37.83 37.06
CA ALA A 68 -0.61 36.74 36.11
C ALA A 68 0.67 35.93 35.88
N ASP A 69 0.53 34.64 35.65
CA ASP A 69 1.62 33.72 35.31
C ASP A 69 1.31 32.97 34.01
N VAL A 70 2.35 32.43 33.38
CA VAL A 70 2.16 31.50 32.27
C VAL A 70 1.81 30.13 32.87
N ASP A 71 0.66 29.58 32.49
CA ASP A 71 0.28 28.23 32.89
C ASP A 71 1.00 27.20 32.03
N GLU A 72 0.76 27.26 30.72
CA GLU A 72 1.36 26.36 29.75
C GLU A 72 1.50 27.04 28.37
N ILE A 73 2.42 26.50 27.57
CA ILE A 73 2.50 26.77 26.13
C ILE A 73 2.04 25.48 25.45
N ARG A 74 0.81 25.47 24.98
CA ARG A 74 0.18 24.27 24.40
C ARG A 74 0.05 24.37 22.90
N GLN A 75 0.04 23.21 22.25
CA GLN A 75 -0.28 23.08 20.83
C GLN A 75 -1.79 23.21 20.59
N ILE A 76 -2.19 23.96 19.57
CA ILE A 76 -3.59 24.06 19.15
C ILE A 76 -3.86 22.96 18.12
N ARG A 77 -4.56 21.91 18.57
CA ARG A 77 -4.92 20.76 17.75
C ARG A 77 -6.30 20.26 18.11
N ASP A 78 -6.94 19.65 17.12
CA ASP A 78 -8.16 18.88 17.31
C ASP A 78 -7.82 17.39 17.22
N GLN A 79 -7.93 16.68 18.34
CA GLN A 79 -7.60 15.26 18.43
C GLN A 79 -8.55 14.39 17.59
N PHE A 80 -9.80 14.81 17.42
CA PHE A 80 -10.76 14.10 16.60
C PHE A 80 -10.35 14.20 15.13
N LEU A 81 -10.02 15.40 14.63
CA LEU A 81 -9.53 15.59 13.26
C LEU A 81 -8.22 14.85 12.99
N ASP A 82 -7.29 14.80 13.94
CA ASP A 82 -6.06 14.00 13.81
C ASP A 82 -6.37 12.50 13.64
N THR A 83 -7.29 11.98 14.44
CA THR A 83 -7.67 10.57 14.39
C THR A 83 -8.37 10.24 13.07
N SER A 84 -9.29 11.13 12.64
CA SER A 84 -9.94 11.02 11.34
C SER A 84 -8.94 11.07 10.20
N TYR A 85 -8.01 12.04 10.20
CA TYR A 85 -6.99 12.15 9.16
C TYR A 85 -6.16 10.87 9.05
N ARG A 86 -5.66 10.33 10.16
CA ARG A 86 -4.82 9.11 10.16
C ARG A 86 -5.59 7.88 9.66
N THR A 87 -6.87 7.80 9.97
CA THR A 87 -7.74 6.71 9.50
C THR A 87 -7.93 6.81 7.99
N GLU A 88 -8.31 7.99 7.50
CA GLU A 88 -8.55 8.23 6.09
C GLU A 88 -7.25 8.16 5.26
N PHE A 89 -6.13 8.61 5.82
CA PHE A 89 -4.81 8.54 5.18
C PHE A 89 -4.32 7.10 5.07
N GLY A 90 -4.53 6.28 6.09
CA GLY A 90 -4.25 4.85 6.01
C GLY A 90 -5.08 4.12 4.95
N ARG A 91 -6.36 4.49 4.78
CA ARG A 91 -7.22 3.98 3.71
C ARG A 91 -6.76 4.46 2.32
N TYR A 92 -6.37 5.72 2.20
CA TYR A 92 -5.86 6.27 0.94
C TYR A 92 -4.66 5.47 0.46
N ASN A 93 -3.66 5.29 1.34
CA ASN A 93 -2.46 4.52 1.02
C ASN A 93 -2.78 3.05 0.70
N PHE A 94 -3.82 2.46 1.32
CA PHE A 94 -4.27 1.13 0.96
C PHE A 94 -4.78 1.07 -0.50
N TYR A 95 -5.72 1.94 -0.87
CA TYR A 95 -6.30 1.94 -2.21
C TYR A 95 -5.34 2.44 -3.29
N GLU A 96 -4.44 3.37 -2.96
CA GLU A 96 -3.40 3.84 -3.87
C GLU A 96 -2.49 2.69 -4.32
N GLN A 97 -2.12 1.77 -3.42
CA GLN A 97 -1.36 0.59 -3.81
C GLN A 97 -2.16 -0.37 -4.68
N GLN A 98 -3.46 -0.54 -4.42
CA GLN A 98 -4.35 -1.33 -5.30
C GLN A 98 -4.40 -0.73 -6.70
N TYR A 99 -4.60 0.58 -6.79
CA TYR A 99 -4.61 1.33 -8.05
C TYR A 99 -3.31 1.13 -8.82
N ASN A 100 -2.16 1.42 -8.20
CA ASN A 100 -0.85 1.27 -8.80
C ASN A 100 -0.60 -0.16 -9.31
N ALA A 101 -1.12 -1.17 -8.61
CA ALA A 101 -0.97 -2.55 -9.00
C ALA A 101 -1.85 -2.96 -10.17
N ILE A 102 -3.11 -2.52 -10.19
CA ILE A 102 -3.95 -2.81 -11.35
C ILE A 102 -3.44 -2.09 -12.59
N THR A 103 -3.01 -0.83 -12.49
CA THR A 103 -2.43 -0.11 -13.64
C THR A 103 -1.19 -0.83 -14.18
N GLU A 104 -0.31 -1.33 -13.31
CA GLU A 104 0.84 -2.11 -13.78
C GLU A 104 0.43 -3.42 -14.46
N ILE A 105 -0.56 -4.12 -13.91
CA ILE A 105 -1.12 -5.33 -14.52
C ILE A 105 -1.75 -5.01 -15.89
N GLU A 106 -2.55 -3.94 -15.98
CA GLU A 106 -3.12 -3.49 -17.24
C GLU A 106 -2.03 -3.19 -18.26
N ASN A 107 -0.94 -2.53 -17.86
CA ASN A 107 0.22 -2.28 -18.74
C ASN A 107 0.90 -3.58 -19.21
N ILE A 108 1.02 -4.58 -18.33
CA ILE A 108 1.55 -5.91 -18.69
C ILE A 108 0.69 -6.55 -19.79
N PHE A 109 -0.63 -6.48 -19.67
CA PHE A 109 -1.56 -7.05 -20.67
C PHE A 109 -1.77 -6.16 -21.90
N ALA A 110 -1.53 -4.86 -21.78
CA ALA A 110 -1.73 -3.86 -22.84
C ALA A 110 -0.50 -3.66 -23.74
N SER A 111 0.59 -4.42 -23.55
CA SER A 111 1.85 -4.15 -24.25
C SER A 111 1.68 -4.12 -25.77
N ASP A 112 1.96 -2.94 -26.35
CA ASP A 112 1.85 -2.49 -27.74
C ASP A 112 0.52 -2.80 -28.44
N SER A 113 -0.34 -1.79 -28.53
CA SER A 113 -1.72 -1.81 -29.04
C SER A 113 -1.93 -2.31 -30.49
N GLU A 114 -0.89 -2.81 -31.16
CA GLU A 114 -0.98 -3.52 -32.45
C GLU A 114 -0.78 -5.05 -32.33
N GLU A 115 -0.24 -5.57 -31.21
CA GLU A 115 0.11 -7.01 -31.03
C GLU A 115 -0.15 -7.58 -29.60
N GLY A 116 -1.08 -7.04 -28.81
CA GLY A 116 -1.41 -7.60 -27.49
C GLY A 116 -1.88 -9.07 -27.54
N PHE A 117 -1.81 -9.81 -26.43
CA PHE A 117 -2.10 -11.27 -26.41
C PHE A 117 -3.42 -11.66 -27.08
N GLY A 118 -4.50 -10.89 -26.89
CA GLY A 118 -5.79 -11.14 -27.55
C GLY A 118 -5.73 -11.10 -29.08
N SER A 119 -4.87 -10.24 -29.66
CA SER A 119 -4.63 -10.21 -31.11
C SER A 119 -3.83 -11.44 -31.56
N THR A 120 -2.80 -11.86 -30.80
CA THR A 120 -2.02 -13.06 -31.11
C THR A 120 -2.89 -14.32 -31.06
N LEU A 121 -3.83 -14.38 -30.11
CA LEU A 121 -4.83 -15.44 -29.97
C LEU A 121 -5.75 -15.48 -31.19
N SER A 122 -6.29 -14.32 -31.58
CA SER A 122 -7.15 -14.18 -32.77
C SER A 122 -6.42 -14.51 -34.08
N ASN A 123 -5.16 -14.12 -34.21
CA ASN A 123 -4.30 -14.42 -35.36
C ASN A 123 -3.99 -15.91 -35.45
N TYR A 124 -3.73 -16.56 -34.31
CA TYR A 124 -3.52 -18.00 -34.25
C TYR A 124 -4.78 -18.76 -34.68
N TRP A 125 -5.95 -18.41 -34.15
CA TRP A 125 -7.23 -18.97 -34.57
C TRP A 125 -7.50 -18.75 -36.07
N SER A 126 -7.24 -17.55 -36.58
CA SER A 126 -7.39 -17.24 -38.00
C SER A 126 -6.47 -18.09 -38.87
N SER A 127 -5.24 -18.36 -38.42
CA SER A 127 -4.31 -19.25 -39.12
C SER A 127 -4.74 -20.72 -39.11
N LEU A 128 -5.46 -21.19 -38.07
CA LEU A 128 -6.10 -22.50 -38.10
C LEU A 128 -7.21 -22.55 -39.16
N ASN A 129 -8.02 -21.50 -39.28
CA ASN A 129 -9.08 -21.41 -40.29
C ASN A 129 -8.52 -21.38 -41.72
N GLU A 130 -7.42 -20.69 -41.96
CA GLU A 130 -6.74 -20.72 -43.26
C GLU A 130 -6.09 -22.08 -43.55
N LEU A 131 -5.52 -22.72 -42.52
CA LEU A 131 -4.95 -24.06 -42.65
C LEU A 131 -6.01 -25.12 -42.95
N SER A 132 -7.24 -25.01 -42.43
CA SER A 132 -8.31 -25.97 -42.74
C SER A 132 -8.76 -25.91 -44.20
N LYS A 133 -8.58 -24.77 -44.88
CA LYS A 133 -8.87 -24.59 -46.31
C LYS A 133 -7.76 -25.11 -47.22
N ASN A 134 -6.51 -25.06 -46.75
CA ASN A 134 -5.34 -25.50 -47.49
C ASN A 134 -4.32 -26.23 -46.58
N PRO A 135 -4.63 -27.47 -46.14
CA PRO A 135 -3.83 -28.21 -45.16
C PRO A 135 -2.51 -28.75 -45.73
N GLU A 136 -2.36 -28.77 -47.06
CA GLU A 136 -1.13 -29.20 -47.75
C GLU A 136 -0.19 -28.03 -48.10
N GLY A 137 -0.67 -26.79 -47.97
CA GLY A 137 0.12 -25.59 -48.22
C GLY A 137 1.30 -25.44 -47.25
N LEU A 138 2.53 -25.36 -47.78
CA LEU A 138 3.71 -25.09 -46.96
C LEU A 138 3.64 -23.69 -46.31
N GLU A 139 3.08 -22.72 -47.04
CA GLU A 139 2.90 -21.35 -46.56
C GLU A 139 1.91 -21.26 -45.40
N THR A 140 0.74 -21.89 -45.51
CA THR A 140 -0.29 -21.91 -44.43
C THR A 140 0.22 -22.60 -43.17
N ARG A 141 0.96 -23.71 -43.32
CA ARG A 141 1.64 -24.38 -42.20
C ARG A 141 2.72 -23.51 -41.56
N ALA A 142 3.53 -22.83 -42.36
CA ALA A 142 4.55 -21.91 -41.85
C ALA A 142 3.92 -20.77 -41.05
N THR A 143 2.84 -20.17 -41.55
CA THR A 143 2.09 -19.10 -40.86
C THR A 143 1.49 -19.59 -39.54
N LEU A 144 0.91 -20.80 -39.50
CA LEU A 144 0.41 -21.38 -38.24
C LEU A 144 1.52 -21.48 -37.20
N VAL A 145 2.70 -22.00 -37.59
CA VAL A 145 3.83 -22.17 -36.67
C VAL A 145 4.35 -20.82 -36.20
N GLN A 146 4.44 -19.83 -37.08
CA GLN A 146 4.84 -18.47 -36.72
C GLN A 146 3.89 -17.85 -35.68
N ASN A 147 2.57 -17.95 -35.91
CA ASN A 147 1.58 -17.45 -34.95
C ASN A 147 1.60 -18.24 -33.64
N ALA A 148 1.87 -19.56 -33.68
CA ALA A 148 2.07 -20.36 -32.47
C ALA A 148 3.30 -19.91 -31.67
N VAL A 149 4.42 -19.61 -32.35
CA VAL A 149 5.63 -19.06 -31.72
C VAL A 149 5.33 -17.72 -31.06
N LEU A 150 4.63 -16.82 -31.75
CA LEU A 150 4.24 -15.53 -31.18
C LEU A 150 3.33 -15.70 -29.96
N LEU A 151 2.30 -16.55 -30.05
CA LEU A 151 1.39 -16.84 -28.93
C LEU A 151 2.15 -17.33 -27.68
N VAL A 152 3.06 -18.30 -27.86
CA VAL A 152 3.87 -18.84 -26.75
C VAL A 152 4.87 -17.81 -26.23
N SER A 153 5.47 -17.02 -27.10
CA SER A 153 6.41 -15.96 -26.70
C SER A 153 5.71 -14.92 -25.83
N GLU A 154 4.53 -14.47 -26.26
CA GLU A 154 3.76 -13.46 -25.52
C GLU A 154 3.21 -14.02 -24.20
N ALA A 155 2.73 -15.28 -24.18
CA ALA A 155 2.30 -15.94 -22.96
C ALA A 155 3.44 -16.07 -21.92
N ASN A 156 4.63 -16.47 -22.37
CA ASN A 156 5.81 -16.54 -21.52
C ASN A 156 6.17 -15.16 -20.95
N LYS A 157 6.17 -14.13 -21.80
CA LYS A 157 6.52 -12.74 -21.45
C LYS A 157 5.55 -12.17 -20.41
N ILE A 158 4.24 -12.28 -20.62
CA ILE A 158 3.22 -11.84 -19.65
C ILE A 158 3.43 -12.53 -18.30
N SER A 159 3.65 -13.85 -18.32
CA SER A 159 3.84 -14.63 -17.09
C SER A 159 5.11 -14.25 -16.34
N GLU A 160 6.20 -13.98 -17.07
CA GLU A 160 7.46 -13.49 -16.50
C GLU A 160 7.30 -12.10 -15.91
N GLN A 161 6.63 -11.18 -16.60
CA GLN A 161 6.36 -9.83 -16.09
C GLN A 161 5.46 -9.84 -14.84
N LEU A 162 4.44 -10.70 -14.78
CA LEU A 162 3.62 -10.87 -13.58
C LEU A 162 4.44 -11.41 -12.40
N TYR A 163 5.34 -12.35 -12.65
CA TYR A 163 6.24 -12.89 -11.62
C TYR A 163 7.25 -11.84 -11.12
N ASP A 164 7.84 -11.08 -12.02
CA ASP A 164 8.76 -10.00 -11.69
C ASP A 164 8.04 -8.92 -10.89
N TYR A 165 6.81 -8.58 -11.27
CA TYR A 165 5.99 -7.65 -10.51
C TYR A 165 5.69 -8.17 -9.09
N GLN A 166 5.33 -9.44 -8.95
CA GLN A 166 5.13 -10.08 -7.65
C GLN A 166 6.41 -10.04 -6.79
N THR A 167 7.57 -10.25 -7.40
CA THR A 167 8.88 -10.17 -6.72
C THR A 167 9.23 -8.72 -6.32
N ASN A 168 8.89 -7.74 -7.14
CA ASN A 168 9.04 -6.32 -6.83
C ASN A 168 8.16 -5.91 -5.64
N LEU A 169 6.91 -6.39 -5.59
CA LEU A 169 6.05 -6.19 -4.41
C LEU A 169 6.63 -6.86 -3.16
N ASN A 170 7.25 -8.03 -3.28
CA ASN A 170 7.95 -8.69 -2.18
C ASN A 170 9.09 -7.82 -1.61
N THR A 171 9.81 -7.09 -2.47
CA THR A 171 10.84 -6.13 -2.05
C THR A 171 10.22 -4.90 -1.39
N LYS A 172 9.16 -4.32 -1.97
CA LYS A 172 8.43 -3.20 -1.34
C LYS A 172 7.91 -3.55 0.05
N ILE A 173 7.39 -4.77 0.25
CA ILE A 173 6.98 -5.25 1.58
C ILE A 173 8.14 -5.22 2.59
N LYS A 174 9.34 -5.66 2.19
CA LYS A 174 10.54 -5.60 3.06
C LYS A 174 10.89 -4.17 3.43
N GLU A 175 10.83 -3.26 2.47
CA GLU A 175 11.10 -1.84 2.67
C GLU A 175 10.06 -1.20 3.60
N THR A 176 8.76 -1.46 3.38
CA THR A 176 7.68 -0.98 4.24
C THR A 176 7.84 -1.47 5.69
N ILE A 177 8.19 -2.75 5.89
CA ILE A 177 8.48 -3.29 7.25
C ILE A 177 9.66 -2.55 7.90
N ASN A 178 10.75 -2.32 7.15
CA ASN A 178 11.91 -1.59 7.66
C ASN A 178 11.56 -0.14 8.01
N ASN A 179 10.75 0.53 7.19
CA ASN A 179 10.29 1.90 7.42
C ASN A 179 9.41 1.97 8.68
N ILE A 180 8.47 1.04 8.85
CA ILE A 180 7.63 0.94 10.06
C ILE A 180 8.50 0.78 11.31
N ASN A 181 9.48 -0.14 11.28
CA ASN A 181 10.41 -0.35 12.39
C ASN A 181 11.26 0.90 12.69
N GLY A 182 11.70 1.62 11.65
CA GLY A 182 12.44 2.87 11.75
C GLY A 182 11.61 3.97 12.42
N ILE A 183 10.39 4.18 11.94
CA ILE A 183 9.44 5.16 12.50
C ILE A 183 9.11 4.82 13.96
N ALA A 184 8.82 3.56 14.28
CA ALA A 184 8.54 3.13 15.64
C ALA A 184 9.71 3.43 16.60
N LYS A 185 10.95 3.23 16.13
CA LYS A 185 12.17 3.57 16.89
C LYS A 185 12.27 5.06 17.18
N GLU A 186 12.03 5.91 16.19
CA GLU A 186 12.11 7.35 16.37
C GLU A 186 10.98 7.88 17.28
N ILE A 187 9.75 7.36 17.15
CA ILE A 187 8.65 7.68 18.06
C ILE A 187 9.01 7.32 19.51
N TYR A 188 9.60 6.16 19.74
CA TYR A 188 10.04 5.75 21.09
C TYR A 188 11.12 6.69 21.66
N ASN A 189 12.11 7.07 20.86
CA ASN A 189 13.14 8.03 21.26
C ASN A 189 12.52 9.39 21.62
N LEU A 190 11.57 9.87 20.82
CA LEU A 190 10.84 11.12 21.06
C LEU A 190 9.98 11.03 22.32
N ASN A 191 9.29 9.92 22.57
CA ASN A 191 8.56 9.69 23.82
C ASN A 191 9.47 9.79 25.05
N GLY A 192 10.70 9.28 24.96
CA GLY A 192 11.70 9.43 26.02
C GLY A 192 12.09 10.90 26.27
N LYS A 193 12.32 11.67 25.20
CA LYS A 193 12.64 13.11 25.29
C LYS A 193 11.47 13.93 25.80
N ILE A 194 10.25 13.67 25.34
CA ILE A 194 9.03 14.37 25.75
C ILE A 194 8.81 14.17 27.25
N SER A 195 8.83 12.91 27.70
CA SER A 195 8.63 12.57 29.10
C SER A 195 9.68 13.23 30.01
N LEU A 196 10.96 13.25 29.61
CA LEU A 196 12.03 13.91 30.38
C LEU A 196 11.83 15.43 30.53
N ASN A 197 11.44 16.12 29.45
CA ASN A 197 11.23 17.56 29.47
C ASN A 197 9.98 17.94 30.28
N GLU A 198 8.90 17.18 30.12
CA GLU A 198 7.63 17.45 30.82
C GLU A 198 7.71 17.13 32.32
N MET A 199 8.58 16.19 32.74
CA MET A 199 8.93 15.99 34.15
C MET A 199 9.64 17.21 34.77
N SER A 200 10.35 18.00 33.96
CA SER A 200 11.05 19.21 34.39
C SER A 200 10.14 20.44 34.44
N GLY A 201 8.87 20.30 34.02
CA GLY A 201 7.88 21.37 33.99
C GLY A 201 7.80 22.15 32.67
N ASP A 202 8.65 21.83 31.68
CA ASP A 202 8.63 22.45 30.35
C ASP A 202 7.90 21.55 29.34
N HIS A 203 7.08 22.15 28.47
CA HIS A 203 6.37 21.42 27.42
C HIS A 203 7.27 21.14 26.21
N ALA A 204 7.31 19.88 25.78
CA ALA A 204 8.18 19.40 24.71
C ALA A 204 7.58 19.55 23.30
N ASN A 205 7.05 20.74 22.97
CA ASN A 205 6.23 20.96 21.77
C ASN A 205 6.94 20.57 20.46
N ASP A 206 8.21 20.94 20.28
CA ASP A 206 8.94 20.62 19.05
C ASP A 206 9.11 19.10 18.86
N TYR A 207 9.33 18.35 19.95
CA TYR A 207 9.42 16.89 19.91
C TYR A 207 8.04 16.26 19.68
N ARG A 208 6.96 16.88 20.17
CA ARG A 208 5.58 16.45 19.89
C ARG A 208 5.23 16.63 18.42
N ASP A 209 5.62 17.74 17.79
CA ASP A 209 5.41 17.95 16.35
C ASP A 209 6.14 16.90 15.50
N GLN A 210 7.42 16.64 15.80
CA GLN A 210 8.18 15.58 15.14
C GLN A 210 7.53 14.21 15.32
N ARG A 211 7.07 13.90 16.54
CA ARG A 211 6.37 12.64 16.84
C ARG A 211 5.08 12.54 16.05
N ASN A 212 4.28 13.61 16.00
CA ASN A 212 2.99 13.60 15.32
C ASN A 212 3.14 13.41 13.81
N LYS A 213 4.15 14.04 13.19
CA LYS A 213 4.49 13.80 11.78
C LYS A 213 4.81 12.33 11.51
N LEU A 214 5.62 11.72 12.38
CA LEU A 214 5.95 10.29 12.28
C LEU A 214 4.73 9.38 12.48
N VAL A 215 3.79 9.76 13.34
CA VAL A 215 2.55 9.00 13.54
C VAL A 215 1.61 9.15 12.33
N ASP A 216 1.56 10.32 11.71
CA ASP A 216 0.84 10.56 10.45
C ASP A 216 1.42 9.67 9.34
N GLU A 217 2.74 9.64 9.16
CA GLU A 217 3.44 8.77 8.21
C GLU A 217 3.19 7.27 8.50
N LEU A 218 3.30 6.86 9.77
CA LEU A 218 3.04 5.49 10.19
C LEU A 218 1.62 5.02 9.86
N SER A 219 0.64 5.92 9.98
CA SER A 219 -0.77 5.61 9.69
C SER A 219 -1.02 5.28 8.21
N GLY A 220 -0.20 5.80 7.30
CA GLY A 220 -0.21 5.42 5.89
C GLY A 220 0.33 4.00 5.64
N LEU A 221 1.33 3.59 6.43
CA LEU A 221 2.02 2.31 6.23
C LEU A 221 1.27 1.11 6.83
N ILE A 222 0.66 1.29 8.00
CA ILE A 222 -0.04 0.23 8.74
C ILE A 222 -1.19 0.78 9.57
N GLN A 223 -2.24 -0.02 9.76
CA GLN A 223 -3.34 0.37 10.62
C GLN A 223 -2.86 0.52 12.08
N ILE A 224 -3.04 1.71 12.64
CA ILE A 224 -2.64 2.03 14.01
C ILE A 224 -3.81 2.48 14.88
N SER A 225 -3.68 2.22 16.17
CA SER A 225 -4.43 2.90 17.22
C SER A 225 -3.45 3.38 18.27
N TYR A 226 -3.69 4.55 18.86
CA TYR A 226 -2.75 5.15 19.79
C TYR A 226 -3.45 5.79 20.98
N LYS A 227 -2.72 5.89 22.08
CA LYS A 227 -3.17 6.54 23.30
C LYS A 227 -2.01 7.23 23.99
N GLU A 228 -2.20 8.50 24.32
CA GLU A 228 -1.23 9.26 25.10
C GLU A 228 -1.52 9.09 26.61
N LYS A 229 -0.45 8.87 27.38
CA LYS A 229 -0.50 8.75 28.84
C LYS A 229 -0.26 10.10 29.52
N SER A 230 -0.53 10.16 30.83
CA SER A 230 -0.31 11.34 31.67
C SER A 230 1.16 11.75 31.80
N ASP A 231 2.11 10.88 31.45
CA ASP A 231 3.55 11.14 31.43
C ASP A 231 4.07 11.63 30.07
N GLY A 232 3.15 11.98 29.14
CA GLY A 232 3.44 12.46 27.80
C GLY A 232 3.84 11.37 26.80
N LYS A 233 3.94 10.10 27.23
CA LYS A 233 4.32 9.00 26.33
C LYS A 233 3.14 8.54 25.49
N LEU A 234 3.38 8.38 24.19
CA LEU A 234 2.43 7.82 23.24
C LEU A 234 2.60 6.31 23.12
N GLU A 235 1.55 5.55 23.43
CA GLU A 235 1.48 4.12 23.13
C GLU A 235 0.80 3.91 21.78
N ILE A 236 1.34 3.00 20.97
CA ILE A 236 0.84 2.69 19.63
C ILE A 236 0.65 1.18 19.51
N LEU A 237 -0.55 0.77 19.15
CA LEU A 237 -0.86 -0.58 18.68
C LEU A 237 -0.94 -0.55 17.16
N ALA A 238 -0.27 -1.48 16.50
CA ALA A 238 -0.38 -1.70 15.06
C ALA A 238 -1.07 -3.05 14.79
N GLU A 239 -2.15 -3.05 14.01
CA GLU A 239 -2.97 -4.26 13.76
C GLU A 239 -3.42 -4.97 15.06
N GLY A 240 -3.64 -4.18 16.12
CA GLY A 240 -4.02 -4.67 17.45
C GLY A 240 -2.87 -5.26 18.29
N TYR A 241 -1.62 -5.17 17.84
CA TYR A 241 -0.44 -5.61 18.59
C TYR A 241 0.41 -4.40 19.06
N PRO A 242 0.98 -4.41 20.29
CA PRO A 242 1.78 -3.28 20.77
C PRO A 242 3.05 -3.07 19.95
N LEU A 243 3.12 -1.97 19.19
CA LEU A 243 4.30 -1.58 18.41
C LEU A 243 5.23 -0.71 19.26
N VAL A 244 4.68 0.34 19.89
CA VAL A 244 5.40 1.22 20.81
C VAL A 244 4.68 1.22 22.15
N SER A 245 5.38 0.80 23.20
CA SER A 245 4.89 0.82 24.58
C SER A 245 5.70 1.83 25.42
N SER A 246 5.25 2.13 26.65
CA SER A 246 5.96 3.08 27.53
C SER A 246 7.40 2.68 27.87
N SER A 247 7.74 1.39 27.75
CA SER A 247 9.04 0.81 28.14
C SER A 247 9.79 0.13 27.00
N SER A 248 9.11 -0.34 25.95
CA SER A 248 9.70 -1.18 24.90
C SER A 248 9.09 -0.91 23.53
N ILE A 249 9.77 -1.43 22.50
CA ILE A 249 9.33 -1.44 21.10
C ILE A 249 9.29 -2.88 20.65
N SER A 250 8.20 -3.28 20.01
CA SER A 250 8.12 -4.57 19.33
C SER A 250 8.58 -4.40 17.89
N LYS A 251 9.50 -5.24 17.41
CA LYS A 251 9.95 -5.18 16.02
C LYS A 251 9.18 -6.18 15.15
N MET A 252 8.96 -5.78 13.91
CA MET A 252 8.53 -6.68 12.85
C MET A 252 9.76 -7.30 12.17
N GLU A 253 9.66 -8.58 11.82
CA GLU A 253 10.61 -9.31 10.99
C GLU A 253 9.89 -9.89 9.78
N TYR A 254 10.67 -10.39 8.82
CA TYR A 254 10.15 -11.18 7.72
C TYR A 254 10.45 -12.67 7.95
N ALA A 255 9.45 -13.51 7.73
CA ALA A 255 9.60 -14.96 7.66
C ALA A 255 9.23 -15.43 6.25
N GLN A 256 9.79 -16.56 5.78
CA GLN A 256 9.29 -17.15 4.55
C GLN A 256 7.85 -17.61 4.75
N VAL A 257 7.02 -17.46 3.72
CA VAL A 257 5.62 -17.93 3.75
C VAL A 257 5.57 -19.44 3.99
N SER A 258 6.38 -20.18 3.23
CA SER A 258 6.58 -21.62 3.35
C SER A 258 8.06 -21.98 3.18
N SER A 259 8.42 -23.21 3.55
CA SER A 259 9.81 -23.68 3.39
C SER A 259 10.23 -23.58 1.92
N MET A 260 11.36 -22.92 1.65
CA MET A 260 11.90 -22.65 0.32
C MET A 260 11.12 -21.64 -0.55
N SER A 261 10.06 -21.01 -0.04
CA SER A 261 9.37 -19.95 -0.79
C SER A 261 10.24 -18.69 -0.91
N PRO A 262 10.29 -18.04 -2.09
CA PRO A 262 10.95 -16.74 -2.26
C PRO A 262 10.14 -15.59 -1.64
N LEU A 263 8.86 -15.83 -1.33
CA LEU A 263 7.94 -14.84 -0.79
C LEU A 263 8.01 -14.81 0.74
N ILE A 264 7.90 -13.60 1.28
CA ILE A 264 7.96 -13.36 2.72
C ILE A 264 6.61 -12.96 3.31
N LYS A 265 6.42 -13.18 4.60
CA LYS A 265 5.33 -12.62 5.39
C LYS A 265 5.88 -11.81 6.56
N ALA A 266 5.12 -10.80 6.98
CA ALA A 266 5.46 -9.98 8.12
C ALA A 266 5.07 -10.70 9.42
N VAL A 267 6.03 -10.88 10.33
CA VAL A 267 5.81 -11.51 11.64
C VAL A 267 6.36 -10.64 12.77
N TRP A 268 5.71 -10.67 13.93
CA TRP A 268 6.25 -10.03 15.12
C TRP A 268 7.46 -10.82 15.65
N GLN A 269 8.57 -10.14 15.91
CA GLN A 269 9.83 -10.78 16.30
C GLN A 269 9.69 -11.67 17.54
N GLU A 270 8.95 -11.20 18.55
CA GLU A 270 8.82 -11.86 19.86
C GLU A 270 7.82 -13.01 19.85
N SER A 271 6.62 -12.78 19.31
CA SER A 271 5.53 -13.77 19.33
C SER A 271 5.54 -14.71 18.14
N LYS A 272 6.30 -14.38 17.07
CA LYS A 272 6.27 -15.06 15.76
C LYS A 272 4.87 -15.14 15.12
N ARG A 273 3.92 -14.35 15.64
CA ARG A 273 2.58 -14.20 15.09
C ARG A 273 2.65 -13.34 13.83
N ASP A 274 1.84 -13.68 12.83
CA ASP A 274 1.67 -12.87 11.63
C ASP A 274 1.13 -11.47 11.98
N VAL A 275 1.73 -10.44 11.38
CA VAL A 275 1.34 -9.04 11.59
C VAL A 275 -0.02 -8.78 10.94
N ILE A 276 -0.20 -9.28 9.72
CA ILE A 276 -1.43 -9.19 8.95
C ILE A 276 -2.05 -10.58 8.88
N ASN A 277 -3.34 -10.69 9.22
CA ASN A 277 -4.10 -11.90 8.96
C ASN A 277 -4.61 -11.84 7.51
N THR A 278 -4.05 -12.68 6.64
CA THR A 278 -4.37 -12.78 5.20
C THR A 278 -5.61 -13.62 4.90
N ASP A 279 -6.14 -14.36 5.89
CA ASP A 279 -7.36 -15.19 5.72
C ASP A 279 -8.65 -14.36 5.73
N LYS A 280 -8.60 -13.13 6.27
CA LYS A 280 -9.77 -12.25 6.36
C LYS A 280 -10.06 -11.58 5.02
N VAL A 281 -11.32 -11.55 4.62
CA VAL A 281 -11.74 -10.74 3.47
C VAL A 281 -11.61 -9.26 3.83
N ILE A 282 -11.09 -8.47 2.90
CA ILE A 282 -11.04 -7.01 3.05
C ILE A 282 -12.41 -6.44 2.71
N ASP A 283 -12.94 -5.65 3.63
CA ASP A 283 -14.22 -4.98 3.49
C ASP A 283 -14.20 -3.67 4.27
N SER A 284 -14.59 -2.58 3.60
CA SER A 284 -14.71 -1.25 4.18
C SER A 284 -15.67 -1.20 5.37
N ILE A 285 -16.68 -2.07 5.41
CA ILE A 285 -17.61 -2.18 6.55
C ILE A 285 -16.86 -2.66 7.80
N SER A 286 -15.93 -3.60 7.63
CA SER A 286 -15.13 -4.14 8.74
C SER A 286 -13.98 -3.23 9.16
N GLY A 287 -13.69 -2.19 8.38
CA GLY A 287 -12.64 -1.21 8.67
C GLY A 287 -11.23 -1.80 8.64
N ASN A 288 -11.02 -2.87 7.88
CA ASN A 288 -9.73 -3.54 7.73
C ASN A 288 -8.99 -3.13 6.44
N ASP A 289 -9.51 -2.15 5.71
CA ASP A 289 -9.05 -1.60 4.43
C ASP A 289 -8.01 -0.48 4.59
N SER A 290 -7.04 -0.66 5.49
CA SER A 290 -6.10 0.40 5.88
C SER A 290 -4.67 -0.10 5.97
N GLY A 291 -3.74 0.72 5.45
CA GLY A 291 -2.29 0.53 5.51
C GLY A 291 -1.68 -0.03 4.22
N GLN A 292 -0.61 0.59 3.76
CA GLN A 292 0.17 0.16 2.60
C GLN A 292 0.65 -1.29 2.70
N LEU A 293 1.16 -1.71 3.86
CA LEU A 293 1.70 -3.07 4.07
C LEU A 293 0.64 -4.13 3.80
N LYS A 294 -0.59 -3.90 4.28
CA LYS A 294 -1.71 -4.82 4.11
C LYS A 294 -2.09 -4.93 2.63
N SER A 295 -2.24 -3.81 1.92
CA SER A 295 -2.54 -3.84 0.48
C SER A 295 -1.47 -4.61 -0.30
N LEU A 296 -0.18 -4.30 -0.09
CA LEU A 296 0.91 -4.99 -0.78
C LEU A 296 0.89 -6.51 -0.57
N MET A 297 0.60 -6.97 0.65
CA MET A 297 0.49 -8.40 0.96
C MET A 297 -0.70 -9.05 0.25
N TYR A 298 -1.86 -8.40 0.19
CA TYR A 298 -3.04 -8.92 -0.49
C TYR A 298 -2.90 -8.89 -2.02
N LEU A 299 -2.23 -7.88 -2.57
CA LEU A 299 -1.93 -7.83 -4.00
C LEU A 299 -1.01 -8.96 -4.42
N ARG A 300 0.12 -9.10 -3.72
CA ARG A 300 1.17 -10.07 -4.03
C ARG A 300 0.72 -11.52 -3.78
N GLY A 301 0.03 -11.77 -2.67
CA GLY A 301 -0.30 -13.11 -2.20
C GLY A 301 0.88 -13.89 -1.62
N GLU A 302 0.67 -15.18 -1.43
CA GLU A 302 1.56 -16.07 -0.66
C GLU A 302 2.40 -17.02 -1.54
N GLU A 303 1.98 -17.25 -2.78
CA GLU A 303 2.67 -18.08 -3.76
C GLU A 303 2.48 -17.56 -5.19
N GLU A 304 3.30 -18.05 -6.10
CA GLU A 304 3.08 -17.90 -7.55
C GLU A 304 2.03 -18.92 -7.96
N ALA A 305 0.88 -18.45 -8.44
CA ALA A 305 -0.21 -19.33 -8.82
C ALA A 305 -0.10 -19.78 -10.28
N ASN A 306 -0.56 -21.01 -10.52
CA ASN A 306 -0.74 -21.60 -11.84
C ASN A 306 -2.13 -22.26 -11.92
N TRP A 307 -2.44 -22.89 -13.05
CA TRP A 307 -3.77 -23.51 -13.26
C TRP A 307 -4.12 -24.61 -12.22
N THR A 308 -3.14 -25.27 -11.60
CA THR A 308 -3.36 -26.30 -10.56
C THR A 308 -3.57 -25.72 -9.15
N THR A 309 -3.26 -24.44 -8.94
CA THR A 309 -3.31 -23.84 -7.61
C THR A 309 -4.77 -23.80 -7.08
N PRO A 310 -5.04 -24.33 -5.87
CA PRO A 310 -6.38 -24.32 -5.30
C PRO A 310 -6.93 -22.89 -5.12
N GLU A 311 -8.22 -22.70 -5.43
CA GLU A 311 -8.86 -21.39 -5.31
C GLU A 311 -8.90 -20.88 -3.86
N ALA A 312 -8.96 -21.80 -2.89
CA ALA A 312 -8.97 -21.49 -1.47
C ALA A 312 -7.72 -20.72 -1.02
N ASP A 313 -6.56 -21.07 -1.60
CA ASP A 313 -5.26 -20.49 -1.25
C ASP A 313 -5.08 -19.07 -1.83
N MET A 314 -5.92 -18.70 -2.81
CA MET A 314 -5.87 -17.39 -3.47
C MET A 314 -7.10 -16.53 -3.26
N LYS A 315 -8.06 -16.96 -2.43
CA LYS A 315 -9.37 -16.31 -2.28
C LYS A 315 -9.29 -14.79 -2.05
N ASN A 316 -8.28 -14.32 -1.33
CA ASN A 316 -8.13 -12.92 -0.97
C ASN A 316 -7.07 -12.18 -1.82
N PHE A 317 -6.34 -12.88 -2.69
CA PHE A 317 -5.19 -12.33 -3.40
C PHE A 317 -5.52 -11.88 -4.83
N THR A 318 -4.88 -10.82 -5.30
CA THR A 318 -5.19 -10.25 -6.62
C THR A 318 -4.30 -10.83 -7.72
N ILE A 319 -2.97 -10.71 -7.60
CA ILE A 319 -2.02 -11.18 -8.63
C ILE A 319 -2.09 -12.70 -8.83
N PRO A 320 -2.10 -13.54 -7.77
CA PRO A 320 -2.22 -14.99 -7.93
C PRO A 320 -3.49 -15.41 -8.69
N LYS A 321 -4.63 -14.75 -8.47
CA LYS A 321 -5.85 -15.03 -9.25
C LYS A 321 -5.66 -14.74 -10.73
N ILE A 322 -5.03 -13.60 -11.04
CA ILE A 322 -4.75 -13.19 -12.42
C ILE A 322 -3.78 -14.16 -13.09
N GLN A 323 -2.72 -14.56 -12.39
CA GLN A 323 -1.77 -15.58 -12.84
C GLN A 323 -2.47 -16.89 -13.15
N LYS A 324 -3.30 -17.42 -12.23
CA LYS A 324 -4.06 -18.66 -12.45
C LYS A 324 -5.03 -18.54 -13.62
N GLN A 325 -5.82 -17.48 -13.71
CA GLN A 325 -6.80 -17.30 -14.79
C GLN A 325 -6.10 -17.27 -16.15
N PHE A 326 -5.01 -16.51 -16.27
CA PHE A 326 -4.22 -16.47 -17.50
C PHE A 326 -3.59 -17.83 -17.82
N ASP A 327 -2.98 -18.48 -16.84
CA ASP A 327 -2.35 -19.79 -17.02
C ASP A 327 -3.36 -20.89 -17.37
N THR A 328 -4.58 -20.81 -16.82
CA THR A 328 -5.69 -21.71 -17.13
C THR A 328 -6.10 -21.58 -18.60
N LEU A 329 -6.20 -20.36 -19.13
CA LEU A 329 -6.49 -20.15 -20.55
C LEU A 329 -5.42 -20.80 -21.43
N VAL A 330 -4.15 -20.49 -21.17
CA VAL A 330 -3.01 -21.00 -21.95
C VAL A 330 -2.93 -22.52 -21.86
N HIS A 331 -3.07 -23.08 -20.65
CA HIS A 331 -3.07 -24.51 -20.41
C HIS A 331 -4.15 -25.21 -21.23
N ASN A 332 -5.41 -24.76 -21.14
CA ASN A 332 -6.52 -25.40 -21.85
C ASN A 332 -6.34 -25.34 -23.38
N ILE A 333 -5.85 -24.23 -23.93
CA ILE A 333 -5.53 -24.13 -25.37
C ILE A 333 -4.48 -25.17 -25.76
N VAL A 334 -3.40 -25.22 -24.99
CA VAL A 334 -2.25 -26.10 -25.26
C VAL A 334 -2.64 -27.57 -25.16
N THR A 335 -3.34 -27.97 -24.09
CA THR A 335 -3.76 -29.36 -23.89
C THR A 335 -4.83 -29.78 -24.87
N MET A 336 -5.82 -28.94 -25.17
CA MET A 336 -6.83 -29.22 -26.20
C MET A 336 -6.19 -29.53 -27.55
N ILE A 337 -5.26 -28.69 -28.02
CA ILE A 337 -4.60 -28.88 -29.31
C ILE A 337 -3.69 -30.11 -29.29
N ASN A 338 -2.89 -30.26 -28.24
CA ASN A 338 -1.97 -31.37 -28.14
C ASN A 338 -2.68 -32.71 -27.98
N ASP A 339 -3.81 -32.79 -27.28
CA ASP A 339 -4.58 -34.02 -27.11
C ASP A 339 -5.24 -34.47 -28.43
N ILE A 340 -5.57 -33.52 -29.31
CA ILE A 340 -6.08 -33.83 -30.66
C ILE A 340 -4.95 -34.29 -31.60
N ILE A 341 -3.82 -33.58 -31.62
CA ILE A 341 -2.72 -33.83 -32.57
C ILE A 341 -1.78 -34.96 -32.12
N ALA A 342 -1.63 -35.13 -30.80
CA ALA A 342 -0.75 -36.10 -30.16
C ALA A 342 -1.48 -36.72 -28.95
N PRO A 343 -2.41 -37.66 -29.18
CA PRO A 343 -3.28 -38.20 -28.14
C PRO A 343 -2.51 -38.98 -27.07
N GLN A 344 -3.00 -38.90 -25.82
CA GLN A 344 -2.37 -39.53 -24.66
C GLN A 344 -2.23 -41.06 -24.78
N SER A 345 -2.98 -41.71 -25.68
CA SER A 345 -2.82 -43.14 -26.00
C SER A 345 -1.44 -43.47 -26.59
N GLY A 346 -0.73 -42.50 -27.16
CA GLY A 346 0.54 -42.71 -27.87
C GLY A 346 0.43 -43.53 -29.15
N VAL A 347 -0.78 -43.97 -29.53
CA VAL A 347 -1.05 -44.84 -30.68
C VAL A 347 -2.29 -44.33 -31.40
N GLY A 348 -2.25 -44.35 -32.74
CA GLY A 348 -3.38 -43.94 -33.58
C GLY A 348 -3.57 -42.43 -33.68
N GLY A 349 -2.53 -41.64 -33.38
CA GLY A 349 -2.56 -40.20 -33.59
C GLY A 349 -2.57 -39.83 -35.07
N PRO A 350 -3.02 -38.61 -35.41
CA PRO A 350 -2.92 -38.06 -36.75
C PRO A 350 -1.51 -38.16 -37.34
N THR A 351 -1.45 -38.16 -38.66
CA THR A 351 -0.22 -38.22 -39.45
C THR A 351 0.14 -36.86 -40.04
N GLY A 352 1.43 -36.52 -40.01
CA GLY A 352 2.03 -35.43 -40.79
C GLY A 352 2.23 -35.82 -42.25
N LEU A 353 2.55 -34.84 -43.09
CA LEU A 353 2.83 -35.05 -44.53
C LEU A 353 4.11 -35.86 -44.76
N ASP A 354 5.01 -35.91 -43.76
CA ASP A 354 6.22 -36.72 -43.75
C ASP A 354 5.97 -38.15 -43.22
N GLY A 355 4.74 -38.48 -42.82
CA GLY A 355 4.37 -39.74 -42.18
C GLY A 355 4.67 -39.81 -40.68
N SER A 356 5.16 -38.73 -40.05
CA SER A 356 5.33 -38.67 -38.60
C SER A 356 3.97 -38.71 -37.89
N GLN A 357 3.94 -39.28 -36.68
CA GLN A 357 2.77 -39.31 -35.80
C GLN A 357 3.13 -38.83 -34.39
N ASN A 358 2.13 -38.43 -33.61
CA ASN A 358 2.25 -38.08 -32.20
C ASN A 358 3.24 -36.94 -31.89
N ILE A 359 3.37 -35.97 -32.81
CA ILE A 359 4.21 -34.79 -32.60
C ILE A 359 3.32 -33.65 -32.10
N GLU A 360 3.46 -33.29 -30.82
CA GLU A 360 2.77 -32.14 -30.22
C GLU A 360 3.25 -30.80 -30.82
N ILE A 361 2.35 -29.81 -30.94
CA ILE A 361 2.71 -28.45 -31.37
C ILE A 361 3.43 -27.73 -30.24
N PHE A 362 2.85 -27.78 -29.04
CA PHE A 362 3.35 -27.11 -27.86
C PHE A 362 4.04 -28.14 -26.98
N SER A 363 5.34 -28.00 -26.74
CA SER A 363 6.12 -28.92 -25.91
C SER A 363 6.46 -28.27 -24.58
N ARG A 364 6.67 -29.10 -23.54
CA ARG A 364 7.20 -28.62 -22.26
C ARG A 364 8.70 -28.37 -22.40
N LYS A 365 9.24 -27.40 -21.65
CA LYS A 365 10.66 -27.02 -21.76
C LYS A 365 11.58 -28.17 -21.35
N ASN A 366 11.20 -28.91 -20.31
CA ASN A 366 12.06 -29.86 -19.61
C ASN A 366 11.66 -31.35 -19.75
N VAL A 367 10.42 -31.63 -20.15
CA VAL A 367 9.86 -32.99 -20.14
C VAL A 367 9.17 -33.27 -21.48
N GLU A 368 9.55 -34.33 -22.18
CA GLU A 368 8.87 -34.72 -23.41
C GLU A 368 7.45 -35.24 -23.11
N ARG A 369 6.52 -35.13 -24.07
CA ARG A 369 5.16 -35.66 -23.90
C ARG A 369 5.09 -37.18 -23.70
N TYR A 370 6.00 -37.91 -24.35
CA TYR A 370 6.08 -39.36 -24.28
C TYR A 370 7.43 -39.81 -23.74
N ASP A 371 7.45 -40.95 -23.04
CA ASP A 371 8.69 -41.62 -22.66
C ASP A 371 9.36 -42.30 -23.87
N ALA A 372 10.56 -42.85 -23.67
CA ALA A 372 11.30 -43.57 -24.72
C ALA A 372 10.57 -44.81 -25.27
N SER A 373 9.53 -45.29 -24.58
CA SER A 373 8.70 -46.42 -24.98
C SER A 373 7.41 -45.99 -25.69
N GLY A 374 7.16 -44.68 -25.83
CA GLY A 374 5.96 -44.12 -26.45
C GLY A 374 4.77 -43.95 -25.51
N ASN A 375 4.92 -44.13 -24.19
CA ASN A 375 3.84 -43.90 -23.22
C ASN A 375 3.77 -42.42 -22.84
N TYR A 376 2.55 -41.90 -22.68
CA TYR A 376 2.33 -40.53 -22.25
C TYR A 376 2.83 -40.29 -20.82
N ILE A 377 3.53 -39.17 -20.61
CA ILE A 377 3.99 -38.70 -19.30
C ILE A 377 2.96 -37.70 -18.76
N PRO A 378 2.14 -38.09 -17.76
CA PRO A 378 1.07 -37.25 -17.23
C PRO A 378 1.61 -36.03 -16.48
N GLU A 379 0.74 -35.04 -16.34
CA GLU A 379 0.95 -33.86 -15.51
C GLU A 379 0.83 -34.22 -14.03
N ASP A 380 1.84 -33.89 -13.24
CA ASP A 380 1.87 -34.02 -11.80
C ASP A 380 1.85 -32.61 -11.16
N PRO A 381 0.78 -32.24 -10.43
CA PRO A 381 0.72 -30.97 -9.70
C PRO A 381 1.87 -30.74 -8.72
N LEU A 382 2.54 -31.80 -8.25
CA LEU A 382 3.69 -31.72 -7.35
C LEU A 382 5.03 -31.53 -8.09
N ASP A 383 5.07 -31.77 -9.40
CA ASP A 383 6.25 -31.50 -10.25
C ASP A 383 5.92 -30.45 -11.32
N PRO A 384 6.20 -29.16 -11.05
CA PRO A 384 5.95 -28.05 -11.98
C PRO A 384 6.60 -28.23 -13.36
N LYS A 385 7.62 -29.08 -13.51
CA LYS A 385 8.27 -29.33 -14.80
C LYS A 385 7.40 -30.17 -15.74
N THR A 386 6.49 -30.95 -15.19
CA THR A 386 5.56 -31.80 -15.96
C THR A 386 4.35 -31.03 -16.45
N LEU A 387 4.04 -29.87 -15.85
CA LEU A 387 2.84 -29.09 -16.16
C LEU A 387 2.98 -28.27 -17.45
N TYR A 388 1.91 -28.17 -18.24
CA TYR A 388 1.80 -27.21 -19.33
C TYR A 388 1.38 -25.83 -18.78
N THR A 389 2.33 -25.13 -18.16
CA THR A 389 2.16 -23.74 -17.71
C THR A 389 2.78 -22.76 -18.69
N SER A 390 2.29 -21.54 -18.70
CA SER A 390 2.72 -20.43 -19.57
C SER A 390 4.23 -20.18 -19.50
N ARG A 391 4.87 -20.43 -18.35
CA ARG A 391 6.34 -20.35 -18.17
C ARG A 391 7.10 -21.61 -18.59
N ASN A 392 6.45 -22.77 -18.66
CA ASN A 392 7.08 -24.05 -18.99
C ASN A 392 6.81 -24.52 -20.43
N ILE A 393 6.06 -23.76 -21.23
CA ILE A 393 5.75 -24.09 -22.63
C ILE A 393 6.75 -23.50 -23.62
N LYS A 394 7.01 -24.24 -24.70
CA LYS A 394 7.78 -23.82 -25.90
C LYS A 394 7.19 -24.48 -27.14
N ILE A 395 7.38 -23.90 -28.32
CA ILE A 395 7.03 -24.62 -29.57
C ILE A 395 7.98 -25.80 -29.77
N ASN A 396 7.42 -26.93 -30.19
CA ASN A 396 8.18 -28.13 -30.46
C ASN A 396 9.23 -27.88 -31.56
N PRO A 397 10.54 -28.02 -31.27
CA PRO A 397 11.59 -27.73 -32.24
C PRO A 397 11.48 -28.54 -33.53
N LYS A 398 10.90 -29.75 -33.45
CA LYS A 398 10.70 -30.63 -34.61
C LYS A 398 9.81 -29.96 -35.67
N ILE A 399 8.78 -29.24 -35.23
CA ILE A 399 7.82 -28.55 -36.11
C ILE A 399 8.39 -27.24 -36.64
N VAL A 400 9.23 -26.55 -35.87
CA VAL A 400 9.92 -25.33 -36.35
C VAL A 400 10.91 -25.66 -37.47
N THR A 401 11.59 -26.80 -37.38
CA THR A 401 12.53 -27.23 -38.43
C THR A 401 11.85 -27.76 -39.69
N ASP A 402 10.67 -28.35 -39.54
CA ASP A 402 9.95 -29.00 -40.63
C ASP A 402 8.44 -28.94 -40.41
N TYR A 403 7.77 -28.08 -41.17
CA TYR A 403 6.33 -27.84 -41.07
C TYR A 403 5.47 -29.03 -41.55
N ASN A 404 6.07 -29.98 -42.28
CA ASN A 404 5.38 -31.18 -42.72
C ASN A 404 5.05 -32.14 -41.57
N LYS A 405 5.74 -31.98 -40.42
CA LYS A 405 5.53 -32.77 -39.20
C LYS A 405 4.27 -32.42 -38.43
N ILE A 406 3.58 -31.33 -38.79
CA ILE A 406 2.30 -31.00 -38.18
C ILE A 406 1.29 -32.07 -38.61
N CYS A 407 0.79 -32.82 -37.62
CA CYS A 407 -0.05 -33.98 -37.82
C CYS A 407 -1.52 -33.55 -38.02
N LEU A 408 -1.97 -33.46 -39.27
CA LEU A 408 -3.29 -32.92 -39.64
C LEU A 408 -4.23 -33.93 -40.31
N SER A 409 -3.71 -35.06 -40.80
CA SER A 409 -4.54 -36.07 -41.43
C SER A 409 -4.85 -37.20 -40.45
N SER A 410 -6.12 -37.60 -40.37
CA SER A 410 -6.55 -38.76 -39.57
C SER A 410 -6.15 -40.09 -40.23
N ASN A 411 -6.07 -40.12 -41.56
CA ASN A 411 -5.86 -41.35 -42.36
C ASN A 411 -4.55 -41.38 -43.16
N GLY A 412 -3.74 -40.30 -43.15
CA GLY A 412 -2.55 -40.16 -43.98
C GLY A 412 -2.80 -39.60 -45.38
N ASP A 413 -4.02 -39.15 -45.65
CA ASP A 413 -4.40 -38.60 -46.95
C ASP A 413 -3.91 -37.14 -47.11
N TYR A 414 -3.31 -36.86 -48.26
CA TYR A 414 -2.96 -35.50 -48.65
C TYR A 414 -4.25 -34.68 -48.82
N GLY A 415 -4.30 -33.48 -48.21
CA GLY A 415 -5.46 -32.60 -48.29
C GLY A 415 -6.53 -32.84 -47.20
N ASP A 416 -6.36 -33.83 -46.33
CA ASP A 416 -7.27 -34.06 -45.20
C ASP A 416 -7.16 -32.93 -44.17
N ASN A 417 -8.31 -32.31 -43.86
CA ASN A 417 -8.44 -31.20 -42.93
C ASN A 417 -9.23 -31.56 -41.65
N SER A 418 -9.63 -32.83 -41.48
CA SER A 418 -10.50 -33.30 -40.39
C SER A 418 -10.00 -32.92 -38.99
N VAL A 419 -8.69 -33.03 -38.75
CA VAL A 419 -8.07 -32.70 -37.46
C VAL A 419 -8.10 -31.20 -37.19
N VAL A 420 -7.88 -30.37 -38.21
CA VAL A 420 -7.94 -28.90 -38.06
C VAL A 420 -9.39 -28.46 -37.82
N GLU A 421 -10.36 -29.05 -38.53
CA GLU A 421 -11.78 -28.80 -38.28
C GLU A 421 -12.20 -29.21 -36.86
N GLN A 422 -11.66 -30.32 -36.34
CA GLN A 422 -11.88 -30.72 -34.95
C GLN A 422 -11.33 -29.69 -33.96
N ILE A 423 -10.12 -29.16 -34.19
CA ILE A 423 -9.53 -28.11 -33.34
C ILE A 423 -10.39 -26.85 -33.37
N ILE A 424 -10.82 -26.40 -34.56
CA ILE A 424 -11.67 -25.22 -34.70
C ILE A 424 -13.01 -25.43 -33.98
N SER A 425 -13.66 -26.59 -34.17
CA SER A 425 -14.90 -26.91 -33.48
C SER A 425 -14.72 -26.90 -31.95
N LYS A 426 -13.62 -27.45 -31.44
CA LYS A 426 -13.31 -27.45 -30.00
C LYS A 426 -12.93 -26.09 -29.48
N TRP A 427 -12.42 -25.21 -30.33
CA TRP A 427 -12.13 -23.83 -30.00
C TRP A 427 -13.40 -23.01 -29.75
N ASP A 428 -14.43 -23.24 -30.57
CA ASP A 428 -15.69 -22.50 -30.50
C ASP A 428 -16.67 -23.06 -29.45
N GLU A 429 -16.39 -24.27 -28.90
CA GLU A 429 -17.15 -24.83 -27.79
C GLU A 429 -16.91 -24.05 -26.48
N GLU A 430 -17.98 -23.89 -25.69
CA GLU A 430 -17.91 -23.32 -24.34
C GLU A 430 -17.38 -24.38 -23.37
N VAL A 431 -16.07 -24.36 -23.10
CA VAL A 431 -15.39 -25.41 -22.31
C VAL A 431 -14.67 -24.84 -21.09
N ILE A 432 -14.27 -23.57 -21.11
CA ILE A 432 -13.54 -22.96 -19.99
C ILE A 432 -14.51 -22.27 -19.05
N THR A 433 -14.36 -22.55 -17.76
CA THR A 433 -15.12 -21.88 -16.72
C THR A 433 -14.41 -20.65 -16.17
N LEU A 434 -15.12 -19.53 -16.04
CA LEU A 434 -14.72 -18.36 -15.26
C LEU A 434 -15.61 -18.23 -14.02
N ASN A 435 -15.11 -17.59 -12.95
CA ASN A 435 -15.84 -17.37 -11.69
C ASN A 435 -16.41 -18.66 -11.07
N ASP A 436 -15.55 -19.59 -10.65
CA ASP A 436 -15.95 -20.79 -9.88
C ASP A 436 -16.92 -21.73 -10.61
N GLY A 437 -16.83 -21.81 -11.95
CA GLY A 437 -17.70 -22.71 -12.72
C GLY A 437 -19.01 -22.10 -13.19
N GLU A 438 -19.29 -20.84 -12.87
CA GLU A 438 -20.60 -20.23 -13.15
C GLU A 438 -20.80 -19.83 -14.62
N LEU A 439 -19.70 -19.60 -15.36
CA LEU A 439 -19.73 -19.14 -16.75
C LEU A 439 -18.86 -20.04 -17.61
N GLU A 440 -19.48 -20.86 -18.45
CA GLU A 440 -18.82 -21.59 -19.53
C GLU A 440 -18.64 -20.65 -20.72
N LEU A 441 -17.40 -20.53 -21.22
CA LEU A 441 -17.02 -19.61 -22.30
C LEU A 441 -16.09 -20.33 -23.29
N ASN A 442 -16.12 -19.89 -24.55
CA ASN A 442 -15.05 -20.22 -25.49
C ASN A 442 -13.76 -19.43 -25.14
N TYR A 443 -12.64 -19.78 -25.78
CA TYR A 443 -11.33 -19.18 -25.46
C TYR A 443 -11.26 -17.67 -25.69
N ASN A 444 -11.91 -17.16 -26.75
CA ASN A 444 -11.88 -15.73 -27.09
C ASN A 444 -12.74 -14.90 -26.12
N ASP A 445 -13.92 -15.42 -25.77
CA ASP A 445 -14.83 -14.80 -24.81
C ASP A 445 -14.25 -14.86 -23.40
N TYR A 446 -13.59 -15.97 -23.03
CA TYR A 446 -12.86 -16.07 -21.76
C TYR A 446 -11.82 -14.96 -21.62
N TYR A 447 -10.96 -14.78 -22.63
CA TYR A 447 -9.94 -13.73 -22.59
C TYR A 447 -10.56 -12.33 -22.53
N SER A 448 -11.61 -12.08 -23.30
CA SER A 448 -12.33 -10.80 -23.31
C SER A 448 -12.95 -10.47 -21.95
N GLN A 449 -13.58 -11.47 -21.30
CA GLN A 449 -14.13 -11.34 -19.95
C GLN A 449 -13.02 -11.17 -18.91
N PHE A 450 -11.92 -11.90 -19.01
CA PHE A 450 -10.77 -11.78 -18.13
C PHE A 450 -10.19 -10.36 -18.13
N ILE A 451 -9.94 -9.80 -19.32
CA ILE A 451 -9.47 -8.40 -19.44
C ILE A 451 -10.52 -7.41 -18.93
N THR A 452 -11.81 -7.67 -19.19
CA THR A 452 -12.90 -6.85 -18.65
C THR A 452 -12.89 -6.84 -17.12
N GLN A 453 -12.67 -7.98 -16.47
CA GLN A 453 -12.58 -8.08 -15.00
C GLN A 453 -11.39 -7.31 -14.42
N ILE A 454 -10.25 -7.31 -15.11
CA ILE A 454 -9.09 -6.50 -14.72
C ILE A 454 -9.47 -5.02 -14.82
N GLY A 455 -10.07 -4.61 -15.95
CA GLY A 455 -10.48 -3.22 -16.17
C GLY A 455 -11.56 -2.74 -15.20
N THR A 456 -12.53 -3.57 -14.81
CA THR A 456 -13.52 -3.19 -13.79
C THR A 456 -12.87 -3.02 -12.42
N LYS A 457 -11.99 -3.93 -12.02
CA LYS A 457 -11.21 -3.80 -10.77
C LYS A 457 -10.30 -2.57 -10.78
N GLY A 458 -9.73 -2.24 -11.93
CA GLY A 458 -8.92 -1.03 -12.11
C GLY A 458 -9.74 0.22 -11.87
N ASN A 459 -10.90 0.33 -12.52
CA ASN A 459 -11.82 1.45 -12.33
C ASN A 459 -12.32 1.55 -10.88
N GLU A 460 -12.62 0.43 -10.22
CA GLU A 460 -13.00 0.42 -8.80
C GLU A 460 -11.86 0.94 -7.91
N ALA A 461 -10.63 0.46 -8.11
CA ALA A 461 -9.47 0.89 -7.34
C ALA A 461 -9.16 2.39 -7.53
N ILE A 462 -9.27 2.89 -8.77
CA ILE A 462 -9.14 4.33 -9.10
C ILE A 462 -10.17 5.14 -8.31
N GLN A 463 -11.44 4.78 -8.41
CA GLN A 463 -12.51 5.51 -7.73
C GLN A 463 -12.33 5.52 -6.22
N TYR A 464 -11.93 4.40 -5.61
CA TYR A 464 -11.67 4.36 -4.17
C TYR A 464 -10.48 5.23 -3.78
N ALA A 465 -9.36 5.17 -4.52
CA ALA A 465 -8.19 5.99 -4.24
C ALA A 465 -8.49 7.49 -4.36
N GLU A 466 -9.13 7.93 -5.44
CA GLU A 466 -9.49 9.33 -5.68
C GLU A 466 -10.49 9.86 -4.63
N ASN A 467 -11.53 9.08 -4.31
CA ASN A 467 -12.49 9.46 -3.28
C ASN A 467 -11.80 9.62 -1.91
N GLN A 468 -10.90 8.70 -1.59
CA GLN A 468 -10.17 8.70 -0.33
C GLN A 468 -9.17 9.86 -0.25
N GLU A 469 -8.52 10.21 -1.36
CA GLU A 469 -7.66 11.38 -1.48
C GLU A 469 -8.42 12.68 -1.20
N VAL A 470 -9.62 12.83 -1.76
CA VAL A 470 -10.49 13.98 -1.52
C VAL A 470 -10.84 14.10 -0.03
N LEU A 471 -11.17 12.99 0.63
CA LEU A 471 -11.49 12.98 2.07
C LEU A 471 -10.27 13.35 2.93
N VAL A 472 -9.10 12.81 2.62
CA VAL A 472 -7.84 13.16 3.29
C VAL A 472 -7.57 14.66 3.17
N ASN A 473 -7.63 15.21 1.94
CA ASN A 473 -7.41 16.62 1.67
C ASN A 473 -8.43 17.53 2.39
N GLN A 474 -9.70 17.13 2.45
CA GLN A 474 -10.73 17.87 3.19
C GLN A 474 -10.45 17.91 4.69
N ILE A 475 -10.03 16.80 5.30
CA ILE A 475 -9.71 16.75 6.72
C ILE A 475 -8.40 17.50 6.99
N GLU A 476 -7.42 17.39 6.11
CA GLU A 476 -6.16 18.14 6.22
C GLU A 476 -6.40 19.66 6.20
N ASN A 477 -7.27 20.14 5.31
CA ASN A 477 -7.67 21.54 5.29
C ASN A 477 -8.32 21.96 6.62
N LYS A 478 -9.22 21.15 7.18
CA LYS A 478 -9.81 21.41 8.52
C LYS A 478 -8.77 21.39 9.64
N ARG A 479 -7.78 20.48 9.57
CA ARG A 479 -6.66 20.47 10.53
C ARG A 479 -5.86 21.77 10.42
N ASN A 480 -5.57 22.21 9.21
CA ASN A 480 -4.82 23.45 8.95
C ASN A 480 -5.60 24.71 9.36
N GLU A 481 -6.93 24.72 9.26
CA GLU A 481 -7.77 25.82 9.77
C GLU A 481 -7.63 26.01 11.30
N ILE A 482 -7.42 24.91 12.05
CA ILE A 482 -7.31 24.94 13.52
C ILE A 482 -5.85 25.08 13.97
N ALA A 483 -4.97 24.26 13.43
CA ALA A 483 -3.57 24.14 13.83
C ALA A 483 -2.63 25.10 13.08
N GLY A 484 -3.09 25.67 11.97
CA GLY A 484 -2.30 26.57 11.13
C GLY A 484 -2.02 27.91 11.79
N VAL A 485 -0.96 28.56 11.33
CA VAL A 485 -0.55 29.88 11.80
C VAL A 485 -1.11 30.95 10.86
N SER A 486 -1.99 31.82 11.38
CA SER A 486 -2.46 33.01 10.67
C SER A 486 -1.58 34.20 11.00
N ILE A 487 -0.89 34.76 9.99
CA ILE A 487 0.01 35.92 10.17
C ILE A 487 -0.76 37.13 10.73
N ASP A 488 -2.01 37.35 10.32
CA ASP A 488 -2.81 38.48 10.78
C ASP A 488 -3.24 38.32 12.25
N GLU A 489 -3.60 37.09 12.66
CA GLU A 489 -3.88 36.79 14.08
C GLU A 489 -2.62 36.92 14.93
N GLU A 490 -1.51 36.36 14.46
CA GLU A 490 -0.24 36.45 15.16
C GLU A 490 0.24 37.91 15.24
N MET A 491 0.06 38.73 14.19
CA MET A 491 0.37 40.16 14.22
C MET A 491 -0.52 40.92 15.22
N THR A 492 -1.81 40.58 15.29
CA THR A 492 -2.72 41.11 16.31
C THR A 492 -2.27 40.73 17.71
N ASN A 493 -1.82 39.49 17.91
CA ASN A 493 -1.24 39.02 19.16
C ASN A 493 0.07 39.74 19.50
N ILE A 494 0.96 40.00 18.52
CA ILE A 494 2.16 40.84 18.72
C ILE A 494 1.75 42.19 19.27
N MET A 495 0.81 42.88 18.62
CA MET A 495 0.37 44.20 19.08
C MET A 495 -0.21 44.13 20.50
N LYS A 496 -1.06 43.15 20.79
CA LYS A 496 -1.62 42.92 22.13
C LYS A 496 -0.51 42.76 23.18
N TYR A 497 0.46 41.87 22.94
CA TYR A 497 1.54 41.63 23.90
C TYR A 497 2.53 42.81 23.98
N GLN A 498 2.81 43.52 22.88
CA GLN A 498 3.62 44.73 22.91
C GLN A 498 2.97 45.84 23.73
N HIS A 499 1.65 46.05 23.57
CA HIS A 499 0.91 47.03 24.36
C HIS A 499 0.88 46.65 25.84
N ALA A 500 0.63 45.38 26.16
CA ALA A 500 0.65 44.88 27.54
C ALA A 500 2.04 44.98 28.20
N TYR A 501 3.10 44.68 27.44
CA TYR A 501 4.49 44.84 27.88
C TYR A 501 4.81 46.31 28.17
N ASN A 502 4.49 47.22 27.25
CA ASN A 502 4.73 48.65 27.40
C ASN A 502 3.92 49.26 28.56
N ALA A 503 2.68 48.82 28.77
CA ALA A 503 1.86 49.25 29.90
C ALA A 503 2.49 48.81 31.24
N SER A 504 2.90 47.54 31.32
CA SER A 504 3.55 46.99 32.53
C SER A 504 4.90 47.66 32.80
N ALA A 505 5.70 47.94 31.77
CA ALA A 505 6.96 48.68 31.89
C ALA A 505 6.76 50.09 32.48
N LYS A 506 5.74 50.83 32.02
CA LYS A 506 5.42 52.16 32.56
C LYS A 506 5.06 52.11 34.05
N VAL A 507 4.32 51.08 34.48
CA VAL A 507 3.98 50.90 35.91
C VAL A 507 5.25 50.67 36.73
N VAL A 508 6.17 49.84 36.24
CA VAL A 508 7.47 49.63 36.91
C VAL A 508 8.24 50.94 37.02
N THR A 509 8.36 51.73 35.94
CA THR A 509 9.05 53.03 35.97
C THR A 509 8.37 54.03 36.92
N MET A 510 7.05 54.04 36.99
CA MET A 510 6.31 54.92 37.89
C MET A 510 6.52 54.55 39.37
N ILE A 511 6.52 53.25 39.68
CA ILE A 511 6.81 52.75 41.03
C ILE A 511 8.27 53.04 41.41
N ASP A 512 9.22 52.86 40.49
CA ASP A 512 10.64 53.20 40.70
C ASP A 512 10.80 54.68 41.07
N GLY A 513 10.17 55.58 40.31
CA GLY A 513 10.17 57.03 40.61
C GLY A 513 9.47 57.39 41.94
N MET A 514 8.40 56.67 42.31
CA MET A 514 7.75 56.83 43.61
C MET A 514 8.65 56.35 44.76
N LEU A 515 9.31 55.20 44.62
CA LEU A 515 10.24 54.66 45.60
C LEU A 515 11.45 55.58 45.77
N ASP A 516 12.02 56.09 44.67
CA ASP A 516 13.11 57.05 44.71
C ASP A 516 12.70 58.33 45.47
N THR A 517 11.50 58.85 45.21
CA THR A 517 10.97 60.01 45.93
C THR A 517 10.77 59.73 47.44
N ILE A 518 10.30 58.53 47.79
CA ILE A 518 10.09 58.14 49.20
C ILE A 518 11.42 57.89 49.92
N ILE A 519 12.41 57.31 49.25
CA ILE A 519 13.68 56.90 49.87
C ILE A 519 14.71 58.03 49.90
N ASN A 520 14.81 58.82 48.83
CA ASN A 520 15.86 59.84 48.65
C ASN A 520 15.36 61.29 48.82
N ARG A 521 14.04 61.53 48.87
CA ARG A 521 13.45 62.89 49.04
C ARG A 521 12.55 63.07 50.26
N MET A 522 12.42 62.05 51.13
CA MET A 522 12.05 62.25 52.54
C MET A 522 13.31 62.37 53.38
#